data_AF-A0A7S0V2B6-F1
#
_entry.id   AF-A0A7S0V2B6-F1
#
_cell.length_a   1.000
_cell.length_b   1.000
_cell.length_c   1.000
_cell.angle_alpha   90.00
_cell.angle_beta   90.00
_cell.angle_gamma   90.00
#
_symmetry.space_group_name_H-M   'P 1'
#
loop_
_entity.id
_entity.type
_entity.pdbx_description
1 polymer ?
#
loop_
_entity_poly.entity_id
_entity_poly.type
_entity_poly.pdbx_seq_one_letter_code
_entity_poly.pdbx_strand_id
1 'polypeptide(L)'
;FSYGEFARQQPFANNIIIATAKSGAADLLAQTVLQQTPLDSVDWTRSLLFCTFGAVYLGAFQYAYQVNVFKKLFDVDKFTTQSWGDKIKDGPGLRALAAQTALDLTVLTLVYLPTFYIFKAGVFSGSTDPGVWASTGFDNYVKNFAKDEFDLVRVWLPADLVCFSVPLYLRLPVRHVVSFVWTAYLSFARGGH
;
A
#
# COMPACT_ATOMS: atom_id res chain seq x y z
N PHE A 1 -4.85 -15.22 26.96
CA PHE A 1 -5.09 -14.75 25.58
C PHE A 1 -3.73 -14.37 24.99
N SER A 2 -3.18 -15.17 24.06
CA SER A 2 -1.89 -14.87 23.43
C SER A 2 -2.12 -14.25 22.05
N TYR A 3 -1.52 -13.09 21.79
CA TYR A 3 -1.58 -12.43 20.46
C TYR A 3 -1.12 -13.39 19.35
N GLY A 4 -0.09 -14.19 19.61
CA GLY A 4 0.45 -15.15 18.64
C GLY A 4 -0.51 -16.30 18.29
N GLU A 5 -1.45 -16.64 19.17
CA GLU A 5 -2.51 -17.61 18.88
C GLU A 5 -3.63 -16.96 18.06
N PHE A 6 -4.06 -15.75 18.42
CA PHE A 6 -5.05 -14.99 17.65
C PHE A 6 -4.59 -14.75 16.20
N ALA A 7 -3.36 -14.28 16.01
CA ALA A 7 -2.80 -14.02 14.69
C ALA A 7 -2.72 -15.28 13.81
N ARG A 8 -2.53 -16.46 14.40
CA ARG A 8 -2.54 -17.74 13.69
C ARG A 8 -3.94 -18.25 13.37
N GLN A 9 -4.88 -18.11 14.30
CA GLN A 9 -6.26 -18.58 14.12
C GLN A 9 -7.07 -17.66 13.19
N GLN A 10 -6.77 -16.37 13.18
CA GLN A 10 -7.50 -15.35 12.41
C GLN A 10 -6.55 -14.43 11.63
N PRO A 11 -5.74 -14.96 10.68
CA PRO A 11 -4.72 -14.19 9.97
C PRO A 11 -5.29 -13.05 9.12
N PHE A 12 -6.48 -13.24 8.55
CA PHE A 12 -7.19 -12.21 7.78
C PHE A 12 -7.63 -11.03 8.66
N ALA A 13 -8.29 -11.31 9.78
CA ALA A 13 -8.72 -10.28 10.72
C ALA A 13 -7.52 -9.53 11.32
N ASN A 14 -6.46 -10.25 11.68
CA ASN A 14 -5.20 -9.66 12.15
C ASN A 14 -4.60 -8.70 11.11
N ASN A 15 -4.58 -9.09 9.82
CA ASN A 15 -4.08 -8.22 8.76
C ASN A 15 -4.92 -6.94 8.60
N ILE A 16 -6.26 -7.06 8.64
CA ILE A 16 -7.15 -5.88 8.58
C ILE A 16 -6.89 -4.92 9.74
N ILE A 17 -6.79 -5.44 10.97
CA ILE A 17 -6.53 -4.61 12.16
C ILE A 17 -5.21 -3.86 12.02
N ILE A 18 -4.14 -4.58 11.66
CA ILE A 18 -2.81 -3.98 11.48
C ILE A 18 -2.84 -2.95 10.36
N ALA A 19 -3.43 -3.27 9.20
CA ALA A 19 -3.49 -2.37 8.06
C ALA A 19 -4.27 -1.10 8.37
N THR A 20 -5.38 -1.21 9.10
CA THR A 20 -6.21 -0.08 9.55
C THR A 20 -5.44 0.80 10.51
N ALA A 21 -4.90 0.22 11.60
CA ALA A 21 -4.17 0.94 12.63
C ALA A 21 -2.91 1.61 12.05
N LYS A 22 -2.16 0.90 11.20
CA LYS A 22 -0.98 1.44 10.51
C LYS A 22 -1.33 2.64 9.65
N SER A 23 -2.43 2.56 8.89
CA SER A 23 -2.82 3.64 7.96
C SER A 23 -3.32 4.87 8.72
N GLY A 24 -4.11 4.68 9.78
CA GLY A 24 -4.49 5.77 10.68
C GLY A 24 -3.29 6.40 11.39
N ALA A 25 -2.35 5.60 11.88
CA ALA A 25 -1.13 6.11 12.52
C ALA A 25 -0.23 6.88 11.54
N ALA A 26 -0.11 6.41 10.29
CA ALA A 26 0.64 7.11 9.24
C ALA A 26 0.00 8.46 8.91
N ASP A 27 -1.33 8.53 8.86
CA ASP A 27 -2.06 9.78 8.67
C ASP A 27 -1.88 10.74 9.87
N LEU A 28 -2.05 10.26 11.10
CA LEU A 28 -1.83 11.07 12.30
C LEU A 28 -0.40 11.63 12.36
N LEU A 29 0.61 10.82 12.02
CA LEU A 29 1.99 11.29 11.90
C LEU A 29 2.12 12.36 10.81
N ALA A 30 1.46 12.17 9.66
CA ALA A 30 1.48 13.17 8.60
C ALA A 30 0.84 14.50 9.03
N GLN A 31 -0.28 14.50 9.77
CA GLN A 31 -0.87 15.76 10.25
C GLN A 31 0.00 16.39 11.34
N THR A 32 0.35 15.62 12.37
CA THR A 32 0.97 16.19 13.59
C THR A 32 2.45 16.49 13.44
N VAL A 33 3.20 15.66 12.70
CA VAL A 33 4.66 15.78 12.57
C VAL A 33 5.06 16.42 11.25
N LEU A 34 4.43 16.04 10.12
CA LEU A 34 4.83 16.62 8.82
C LEU A 34 4.15 17.97 8.58
N GLN A 35 2.87 18.11 8.90
CA GLN A 35 2.12 19.35 8.75
C GLN A 35 2.16 20.24 10.01
N GLN A 36 2.70 19.73 11.13
CA GLN A 36 2.76 20.45 12.40
C GLN A 36 1.38 20.90 12.91
N THR A 37 0.33 20.14 12.58
CA THR A 37 -1.04 20.41 13.01
C THR A 37 -1.20 20.11 14.50
N PRO A 38 -1.65 21.08 15.32
CA PRO A 38 -1.99 20.86 16.73
C PRO A 38 -3.02 19.74 16.92
N LEU A 39 -2.91 18.99 18.02
CA LEU A 39 -3.74 17.79 18.27
C LEU A 39 -5.24 18.06 18.33
N ASP A 40 -5.64 19.26 18.73
CA ASP A 40 -7.04 19.72 18.78
C ASP A 40 -7.60 20.12 17.41
N SER A 41 -6.73 20.27 16.40
CA SER A 41 -7.07 20.65 15.02
C SER A 41 -6.87 19.51 14.01
N VAL A 42 -6.68 18.28 14.49
CA VAL A 42 -6.55 17.08 13.65
C VAL A 42 -7.82 16.87 12.83
N ASP A 43 -7.65 16.65 11.52
CA ASP A 43 -8.73 16.31 10.62
C ASP A 43 -9.07 14.81 10.75
N TRP A 44 -10.10 14.54 11.56
CA TRP A 44 -10.61 13.19 11.77
C TRP A 44 -11.33 12.61 10.56
N THR A 45 -11.84 13.45 9.65
CA THR A 45 -12.46 13.00 8.39
C THR A 45 -11.39 12.39 7.48
N ARG A 46 -10.22 13.02 7.44
CA ARG A 46 -9.04 12.48 6.76
C ARG A 46 -8.54 11.19 7.40
N SER A 47 -8.47 11.13 8.73
CA SER A 47 -8.11 9.87 9.41
C SER A 47 -9.11 8.75 9.12
N LEU A 48 -10.41 9.06 9.01
CA LEU A 48 -11.44 8.10 8.59
C LEU A 48 -11.20 7.57 7.17
N LEU A 49 -10.80 8.43 6.23
CA LEU A 49 -10.41 8.00 4.88
C LEU A 49 -9.28 6.98 4.94
N PHE A 50 -8.17 7.29 5.63
CA PHE A 50 -7.01 6.40 5.69
C PHE A 50 -7.28 5.11 6.47
N CYS A 51 -8.09 5.17 7.53
CA CYS A 51 -8.54 3.98 8.25
C CYS A 51 -9.41 3.08 7.37
N THR A 52 -10.42 3.64 6.68
CA THR A 52 -11.34 2.87 5.82
C THR A 52 -10.60 2.29 4.62
N PHE A 53 -9.75 3.09 3.97
CA PHE A 53 -8.89 2.62 2.88
C PHE A 53 -7.89 1.55 3.36
N GLY A 54 -7.30 1.74 4.54
CA GLY A 54 -6.42 0.77 5.18
C GLY A 54 -7.12 -0.55 5.49
N ALA A 55 -8.35 -0.53 5.96
CA ALA A 55 -9.12 -1.74 6.23
C ALA A 55 -9.51 -2.48 4.94
N VAL A 56 -10.11 -1.77 3.99
CA VAL A 56 -10.72 -2.39 2.80
C VAL A 56 -9.67 -2.75 1.76
N TYR A 57 -8.81 -1.80 1.39
CA TYR A 57 -7.81 -2.04 0.36
C TYR A 57 -6.60 -2.79 0.92
N LEU A 58 -5.88 -2.21 1.88
CA LEU A 58 -4.63 -2.78 2.39
C LEU A 58 -4.88 -4.04 3.25
N GLY A 59 -5.99 -4.08 3.97
CA GLY A 59 -6.37 -5.18 4.85
C GLY A 59 -6.99 -6.35 4.10
N ALA A 60 -8.08 -6.11 3.37
CA ALA A 60 -8.83 -7.18 2.71
C ALA A 60 -8.31 -7.50 1.30
N PHE A 61 -8.34 -6.51 0.39
CA PHE A 61 -7.99 -6.73 -1.02
C PHE A 61 -6.53 -7.16 -1.20
N GLN A 62 -5.60 -6.44 -0.58
CA GLN A 62 -4.17 -6.73 -0.73
C GLN A 62 -3.81 -8.11 -0.14
N TYR A 63 -4.43 -8.51 0.97
CA TYR A 63 -4.24 -9.87 1.52
C TYR A 63 -4.73 -10.94 0.54
N ALA A 64 -5.94 -10.78 0.01
CA ALA A 64 -6.51 -11.71 -0.97
C ALA A 64 -5.66 -11.78 -2.24
N TYR A 65 -5.22 -10.64 -2.76
CA TYR A 65 -4.34 -10.55 -3.93
C TYR A 65 -3.00 -11.24 -3.69
N GLN A 66 -2.33 -10.96 -2.57
CA GLN A 66 -1.04 -11.57 -2.24
C GLN A 66 -1.15 -13.08 -2.05
N VAL A 67 -2.17 -13.56 -1.34
CA VAL A 67 -2.34 -14.99 -1.05
C VAL A 67 -2.81 -15.77 -2.28
N ASN A 68 -3.75 -15.24 -3.07
CA ASN A 68 -4.40 -16.00 -4.13
C ASN A 68 -3.75 -15.84 -5.50
N VAL A 69 -3.13 -14.69 -5.77
CA VAL A 69 -2.56 -14.37 -7.08
C VAL A 69 -1.04 -14.42 -7.00
N PHE A 70 -0.46 -13.60 -6.12
CA PHE A 70 0.99 -13.39 -6.12
C PHE A 70 1.78 -14.65 -5.77
N LYS A 71 1.34 -15.40 -4.74
CA LYS A 71 1.96 -16.68 -4.36
C LYS A 71 1.86 -17.78 -5.44
N LYS A 72 0.87 -17.71 -6.35
CA LYS A 72 0.68 -18.71 -7.40
C LYS A 72 1.46 -18.39 -8.67
N LEU A 73 1.75 -17.12 -8.91
CA LEU A 73 2.41 -16.66 -10.14
C LEU A 73 3.94 -16.75 -10.07
N PHE A 74 4.53 -16.69 -8.87
CA PHE A 74 5.98 -16.61 -8.72
C PHE A 74 6.49 -17.59 -7.66
N ASP A 75 7.28 -18.58 -8.10
CA ASP A 75 8.11 -19.40 -7.23
C ASP A 75 9.53 -18.80 -7.20
N VAL A 76 9.86 -18.14 -6.09
CA VAL A 76 11.08 -17.30 -5.95
C VAL A 76 11.95 -17.70 -4.76
N ASP A 77 11.65 -18.83 -4.14
CA ASP A 77 12.35 -19.31 -2.94
C ASP A 77 13.84 -19.54 -3.22
N LYS A 78 14.14 -20.09 -4.40
CA LYS A 78 15.51 -20.29 -4.84
C LYS A 78 16.25 -18.98 -5.11
N PHE A 79 15.59 -17.96 -5.65
CA PHE A 79 16.23 -16.67 -5.94
C PHE A 79 16.51 -15.88 -4.65
N THR A 80 15.54 -15.80 -3.75
CA THR A 80 15.62 -14.96 -2.54
C THR A 80 16.66 -15.46 -1.53
N THR A 81 16.99 -16.75 -1.53
CA THR A 81 17.96 -17.39 -0.63
C THR A 81 19.42 -17.31 -1.11
N GLN A 82 19.66 -16.90 -2.36
CA GLN A 82 21.02 -16.76 -2.91
C GLN A 82 21.77 -15.55 -2.34
N SER A 83 23.11 -15.61 -2.40
CA SER A 83 23.98 -14.47 -2.12
C SER A 83 23.76 -13.36 -3.16
N TRP A 84 24.07 -12.11 -2.83
CA TRP A 84 23.90 -10.99 -3.79
C TRP A 84 24.74 -11.15 -5.06
N GLY A 85 25.93 -11.74 -4.97
CA GLY A 85 26.79 -12.01 -6.12
C GLY A 85 26.20 -13.06 -7.06
N ASP A 86 25.49 -14.05 -6.52
CA ASP A 86 24.86 -15.11 -7.30
C ASP A 86 23.54 -14.64 -7.93
N LYS A 87 22.78 -13.80 -7.21
CA LYS A 87 21.53 -13.18 -7.73
C LYS A 87 21.74 -12.41 -9.02
N ILE A 88 22.85 -11.68 -9.14
CA ILE A 88 23.16 -10.90 -10.35
C ILE A 88 23.44 -11.83 -11.56
N LYS A 89 23.83 -13.09 -11.31
CA LYS A 89 24.10 -14.10 -12.34
C LYS A 89 22.90 -15.00 -12.62
N ASP A 90 21.89 -15.00 -11.74
CA ASP A 90 20.65 -15.78 -11.90
C ASP A 90 19.67 -15.08 -12.86
N GLY A 91 19.90 -15.26 -14.16
CA GLY A 91 19.04 -14.71 -15.22
C GLY A 91 17.54 -15.03 -15.05
N PRO A 92 17.14 -16.29 -14.79
CA PRO A 92 15.76 -16.64 -14.46
C PRO A 92 15.22 -15.89 -13.23
N GLY A 93 16.00 -15.81 -12.15
CA GLY A 93 15.63 -15.09 -10.94
C GLY A 93 15.45 -13.59 -11.14
N LEU A 94 16.33 -12.95 -11.93
CA LEU A 94 16.22 -11.54 -12.30
C LEU A 94 14.98 -11.26 -13.17
N ARG A 95 14.62 -12.18 -14.08
CA ARG A 95 13.37 -12.07 -14.85
C ARG A 95 12.15 -12.18 -13.95
N ALA A 96 12.16 -13.09 -12.98
CA ALA A 96 11.09 -13.22 -12.00
C ALA A 96 11.01 -11.97 -11.09
N LEU A 97 12.14 -11.39 -10.69
CA LEU A 97 12.22 -10.13 -9.96
C LEU A 97 11.57 -8.99 -10.78
N ALA A 98 12.00 -8.81 -12.03
CA ALA A 98 11.46 -7.78 -12.92
C ALA A 98 9.96 -7.97 -13.17
N ALA A 99 9.49 -9.21 -13.37
CA ALA A 99 8.08 -9.51 -13.56
C ALA A 99 7.23 -9.22 -12.30
N GLN A 100 7.75 -9.56 -11.12
CA GLN A 100 7.08 -9.23 -9.85
C GLN A 100 6.97 -7.72 -9.66
N THR A 101 8.06 -6.98 -9.90
CA THR A 101 8.09 -5.52 -9.79
C THR A 101 7.16 -4.86 -10.79
N ALA A 102 7.17 -5.30 -12.05
CA ALA A 102 6.27 -4.77 -13.08
C ALA A 102 4.79 -5.04 -12.74
N LEU A 103 4.47 -6.23 -12.23
CA LEU A 103 3.12 -6.57 -11.82
C LEU A 103 2.66 -5.72 -10.63
N ASP A 104 3.51 -5.56 -9.61
CA ASP A 104 3.16 -4.78 -8.42
C ASP A 104 2.95 -3.30 -8.77
N LEU A 105 3.85 -2.70 -9.54
CA LEU A 105 3.69 -1.33 -10.06
C LEU A 105 2.41 -1.19 -10.89
N THR A 106 2.11 -2.15 -11.77
CA THR A 106 0.87 -2.11 -12.57
C THR A 106 -0.38 -2.14 -11.68
N VAL A 107 -0.39 -2.96 -10.63
CA VAL A 107 -1.50 -3.01 -9.67
C VAL A 107 -1.58 -1.71 -8.86
N LEU A 108 -0.43 -1.13 -8.50
CA LEU A 108 -0.39 0.14 -7.80
C LEU A 108 -0.96 1.30 -8.65
N THR A 109 -0.60 1.34 -9.93
CA THR A 109 -1.09 2.34 -10.88
C THR A 109 -2.56 2.13 -11.22
N LEU A 110 -2.97 0.93 -11.60
CA LEU A 110 -4.30 0.69 -12.18
C LEU A 110 -5.38 0.36 -11.15
N VAL A 111 -4.99 -0.06 -9.94
CA VAL A 111 -5.95 -0.48 -8.91
C VAL A 111 -5.80 0.38 -7.66
N TYR A 112 -4.60 0.50 -7.09
CA TYR A 112 -4.41 1.20 -5.81
C TYR A 112 -4.74 2.69 -5.90
N LEU A 113 -4.11 3.43 -6.83
CA LEU A 113 -4.30 4.87 -6.94
C LEU A 113 -5.75 5.25 -7.30
N PRO A 114 -6.38 4.66 -8.34
CA PRO A 114 -7.79 4.92 -8.63
C PRO A 114 -8.70 4.61 -7.45
N THR A 115 -8.50 3.48 -6.77
CA THR A 115 -9.31 3.12 -5.60
C THR A 115 -9.15 4.15 -4.48
N PHE A 116 -7.93 4.62 -4.21
CA PHE A 116 -7.69 5.67 -3.21
C PHE A 116 -8.48 6.93 -3.54
N TYR A 117 -8.45 7.38 -4.80
CA TYR A 117 -9.19 8.56 -5.23
C TYR A 117 -10.72 8.40 -5.16
N ILE A 118 -11.24 7.20 -5.45
CA ILE A 118 -12.67 6.89 -5.29
C ILE A 118 -13.07 6.93 -3.81
N PHE A 119 -12.27 6.35 -2.92
CA PHE A 119 -12.51 6.43 -1.47
C PHE A 119 -12.43 7.87 -0.98
N LYS A 120 -11.44 8.63 -1.46
CA LYS A 120 -11.31 10.06 -1.16
C LYS A 120 -12.58 10.82 -1.58
N ALA A 121 -13.07 10.59 -2.80
CA ALA A 121 -14.32 11.18 -3.27
C ALA A 121 -15.52 10.75 -2.41
N GLY A 122 -15.60 9.48 -2.00
CA GLY A 122 -16.68 9.00 -1.13
C GLY A 122 -16.71 9.67 0.24
N VAL A 123 -15.54 9.95 0.83
CA VAL A 123 -15.44 10.60 2.14
C VAL A 123 -15.67 12.11 2.06
N PHE A 124 -15.20 12.77 1.00
CA PHE A 124 -15.17 14.24 0.95
C PHE A 124 -16.19 14.90 0.01
N SER A 125 -16.85 14.16 -0.89
CA SER A 125 -17.82 14.77 -1.83
C SER A 125 -19.16 15.15 -1.19
N GLY A 126 -19.48 14.60 -0.01
CA GLY A 126 -20.80 14.74 0.61
C GLY A 126 -21.93 14.02 -0.13
N SER A 127 -21.63 13.35 -1.25
CA SER A 127 -22.60 12.52 -2.00
C SER A 127 -22.69 11.13 -1.36
N THR A 128 -23.87 10.51 -1.41
CA THR A 128 -24.05 9.09 -1.06
C THR A 128 -24.09 8.18 -2.30
N ASP A 129 -23.97 8.75 -3.51
CA ASP A 129 -24.04 8.01 -4.77
C ASP A 129 -22.66 7.47 -5.16
N PRO A 130 -22.46 6.13 -5.21
CA PRO A 130 -21.21 5.52 -5.64
C PRO A 130 -20.78 5.90 -7.06
N GLY A 131 -21.72 6.23 -7.95
CA GLY A 131 -21.43 6.69 -9.31
C GLY A 131 -20.73 8.06 -9.31
N VAL A 132 -21.11 8.94 -8.39
CA VAL A 132 -20.47 10.24 -8.19
C VAL A 132 -19.06 10.05 -7.61
N TRP A 133 -18.87 9.10 -6.69
CA TRP A 133 -17.55 8.80 -6.13
C TRP A 133 -16.60 8.24 -7.18
N ALA A 134 -17.10 7.32 -8.02
CA ALA A 134 -16.32 6.71 -9.08
C ALA A 134 -15.88 7.74 -10.13
N SER A 135 -16.80 8.55 -10.65
CA SER A 135 -16.51 9.59 -11.63
C SER A 135 -15.58 10.66 -11.07
N THR A 136 -15.91 11.24 -9.91
CA THR A 136 -15.09 12.28 -9.26
C THR A 136 -13.70 11.75 -8.89
N GLY A 137 -13.63 10.53 -8.37
CA GLY A 137 -12.37 9.87 -8.04
C GLY A 137 -11.52 9.67 -9.28
N PHE A 138 -12.08 9.15 -10.36
CA PHE A 138 -11.36 8.93 -11.60
C PHE A 138 -10.88 10.24 -12.25
N ASP A 139 -11.71 11.28 -12.26
CA ASP A 139 -11.32 12.60 -12.75
C ASP A 139 -10.14 13.18 -11.96
N ASN A 140 -10.19 13.07 -10.62
CA ASN A 140 -9.10 13.52 -9.77
C ASN A 140 -7.82 12.69 -9.95
N TYR A 141 -7.96 11.38 -10.15
CA TYR A 141 -6.84 10.51 -10.48
C TYR A 141 -6.19 10.92 -11.80
N VAL A 142 -6.97 11.09 -12.88
CA VAL A 142 -6.45 11.50 -14.19
C VAL A 142 -5.75 12.87 -14.11
N LYS A 143 -6.34 13.83 -13.39
CA LYS A 143 -5.74 15.17 -13.19
C LYS A 143 -4.39 15.10 -12.49
N ASN A 144 -4.24 14.20 -11.52
CA ASN A 144 -3.01 14.07 -10.72
C ASN A 144 -2.07 12.98 -11.20
N PHE A 145 -2.45 12.23 -12.25
CA PHE A 145 -1.79 11.00 -12.69
C PHE A 145 -0.28 11.16 -12.85
N ALA A 146 0.15 12.14 -13.64
CA ALA A 146 1.57 12.31 -13.96
C ALA A 146 2.44 12.54 -12.71
N LYS A 147 1.95 13.30 -11.73
CA LYS A 147 2.68 13.56 -10.49
C LYS A 147 2.66 12.34 -9.57
N ASP A 148 1.49 11.78 -9.35
CA ASP A 148 1.31 10.69 -8.38
C ASP A 148 1.96 9.40 -8.87
N GLU A 149 1.86 9.09 -10.16
CA GLU A 149 2.53 7.94 -10.78
C GLU A 149 4.04 8.09 -10.72
N PHE A 150 4.55 9.29 -10.98
CA PHE A 150 5.99 9.55 -10.88
C PHE A 150 6.52 9.40 -9.46
N ASP A 151 5.81 9.94 -8.47
CA ASP A 151 6.16 9.79 -7.06
C ASP A 151 6.02 8.31 -6.62
N LEU A 152 5.01 7.60 -7.13
CA LEU A 152 4.78 6.18 -6.87
C LEU A 152 5.93 5.33 -7.41
N VAL A 153 6.29 5.47 -8.68
CA VAL A 153 7.39 4.71 -9.29
C VAL A 153 8.70 5.02 -8.59
N ARG A 154 8.96 6.29 -8.23
CA ARG A 154 10.18 6.68 -7.51
C ARG A 154 10.33 6.01 -6.14
N VAL A 155 9.23 5.74 -5.45
CA VAL A 155 9.25 5.07 -4.14
C VAL A 155 9.19 3.56 -4.29
N TRP A 156 8.25 3.05 -5.08
CA TRP A 156 7.94 1.63 -5.16
C TRP A 156 8.86 0.83 -6.08
N LEU A 157 9.36 1.39 -7.17
CA LEU A 157 10.31 0.68 -8.03
C LEU A 157 11.57 0.24 -7.25
N PRO A 158 12.32 1.13 -6.56
CA PRO A 158 13.48 0.70 -5.79
C PRO A 158 13.08 -0.17 -4.59
N ALA A 159 11.96 0.14 -3.94
CA ALA A 159 11.48 -0.64 -2.81
C ALA A 159 11.13 -2.09 -3.18
N ASP A 160 10.46 -2.30 -4.32
CA ASP A 160 10.07 -3.63 -4.80
C ASP A 160 11.29 -4.44 -5.23
N LEU A 161 12.26 -3.81 -5.89
CA LEU A 161 13.52 -4.46 -6.22
C LEU A 161 14.21 -4.99 -4.96
N VAL A 162 14.22 -4.22 -3.86
CA VAL A 162 14.76 -4.67 -2.58
C VAL A 162 13.85 -5.73 -1.94
N CYS A 163 12.54 -5.47 -1.82
CA CYS A 163 11.57 -6.35 -1.18
C CYS A 163 11.54 -7.75 -1.80
N PHE A 164 11.67 -7.84 -3.12
CA PHE A 164 11.60 -9.09 -3.86
C PHE A 164 12.97 -9.76 -4.02
N SER A 165 14.05 -9.08 -3.62
CA SER A 165 15.40 -9.65 -3.55
C SER A 165 15.78 -10.15 -2.16
N VAL A 166 15.13 -9.69 -1.08
CA VAL A 166 15.39 -10.18 0.28
C VAL A 166 14.75 -11.56 0.51
N PRO A 167 15.26 -12.35 1.49
CA PRO A 167 14.60 -13.57 1.94
C PRO A 167 13.11 -13.37 2.24
N LEU A 168 12.28 -14.38 1.96
CA LEU A 168 10.82 -14.29 2.09
C LEU A 168 10.34 -13.78 3.45
N TYR A 169 11.01 -14.16 4.54
CA TYR A 169 10.63 -13.72 5.89
C TYR A 169 10.86 -12.22 6.13
N LEU A 170 11.76 -11.57 5.37
CA LEU A 170 12.03 -10.13 5.43
C LEU A 170 11.15 -9.31 4.47
N ARG A 171 10.58 -9.94 3.44
CA ARG A 171 9.79 -9.27 2.40
C ARG A 171 8.62 -8.48 2.99
N LEU A 172 7.86 -9.08 3.91
CA LEU A 172 6.73 -8.42 4.57
C LEU A 172 7.18 -7.26 5.47
N PRO A 173 8.15 -7.44 6.41
CA PRO A 173 8.70 -6.32 7.19
C PRO A 173 9.19 -5.15 6.35
N VAL A 174 10.02 -5.39 5.32
CA VAL A 174 10.57 -4.32 4.47
C VAL A 174 9.43 -3.58 3.74
N ARG A 175 8.48 -4.33 3.19
CA ARG A 175 7.32 -3.73 2.50
C ARG A 175 6.45 -2.91 3.45
N HIS A 176 6.28 -3.32 4.71
CA HIS A 176 5.52 -2.56 5.69
C HIS A 176 6.15 -1.22 6.03
N VAL A 177 7.49 -1.16 6.15
CA VAL A 177 8.22 0.11 6.40
C VAL A 177 8.01 1.08 5.24
N VAL A 178 8.25 0.63 4.00
CA VAL A 178 8.04 1.47 2.81
C VAL A 178 6.58 1.89 2.69
N SER A 179 5.65 0.95 2.92
CA SER A 179 4.22 1.23 2.88
C SER A 179 3.81 2.28 3.92
N PHE A 180 4.37 2.26 5.13
CA PHE A 180 4.05 3.25 6.16
C PHE A 180 4.49 4.66 5.71
N VAL A 181 5.73 4.78 5.23
CA VAL A 181 6.26 6.06 4.72
C VAL A 181 5.45 6.56 3.52
N TRP A 182 5.12 5.66 2.57
CA TRP A 182 4.29 5.99 1.42
C TRP A 182 2.89 6.45 1.84
N THR A 183 2.25 5.78 2.81
CA THR A 183 0.94 6.20 3.32
C THR A 183 1.00 7.57 4.00
N ALA A 184 2.04 7.85 4.78
CA ALA A 184 2.25 9.17 5.38
C ALA A 184 2.47 10.25 4.30
N TYR A 185 3.27 9.95 3.26
CA TYR A 185 3.45 10.83 2.10
C TYR A 185 2.13 11.09 1.38
N LEU A 186 1.33 10.05 1.12
CA LEU A 186 0.05 10.18 0.42
C LEU A 186 -0.95 10.99 1.26
N SER A 187 -0.97 10.81 2.57
CA SER A 187 -1.74 11.66 3.50
C SER A 187 -1.29 13.11 3.43
N PHE A 188 0.02 13.35 3.46
CA PHE A 188 0.55 14.71 3.36
C PHE A 188 0.21 15.38 2.03
N ALA A 189 0.42 14.68 0.91
CA ALA A 189 0.30 15.23 -0.45
C ALA A 189 -1.14 15.29 -0.96
N ARG A 190 -2.00 14.35 -0.52
CA ARG A 190 -3.36 14.15 -1.06
C ARG A 190 -4.44 14.01 0.01
N GLY A 191 -4.10 14.06 1.29
CA GLY A 191 -5.08 13.98 2.37
C GLY A 191 -5.85 15.29 2.61
N GLY A 192 -5.32 16.44 2.16
CA GLY A 192 -6.03 17.72 2.22
C GLY A 192 -7.20 17.79 1.23
N HIS A 193 -8.18 18.61 1.58
CA HIS A 193 -9.34 18.94 0.74
C HIS A 193 -8.92 19.65 -0.56
#